data_AF-A0A9P9EED8-F1
#
_entry.id   AF-A0A9P9EED8-F1
#
_cell.length_a   1.000
_cell.length_b   1.000
_cell.length_c   1.000
_cell.angle_alpha   90.00
_cell.angle_beta   90.00
_cell.angle_gamma   90.00
#
_symmetry.space_group_name_H-M   'P 1'
#
loop_
_entity.id
_entity.type
_entity.pdbx_description
1 polymer ?
#
loop_
_entity_poly.entity_id
_entity_poly.type
_entity_poly.pdbx_seq_one_letter_code
_entity_poly.pdbx_strand_id
1 'polypeptide(L)'
;VATCCLAHSWVERLMRISSNGTMIGEPGFIRGAVARSDPAFTDFQMQALLLSNEVPICKTAQATGNYTTELPPLQAYPGDFIALQYQENGHVTLLQNTQQKGSSGNVY
;
A
#
# COMPACT_ATOMS: atom_id res chain seq x y z
N VAL A 1 -16.59 19.79 13.47
CA VAL A 1 -16.92 18.39 13.09
C VAL A 1 -15.81 17.91 12.18
N ALA A 2 -14.97 16.99 12.63
CA ALA A 2 -13.93 16.41 11.78
C ALA A 2 -14.62 15.51 10.76
N THR A 3 -14.55 15.88 9.49
CA THR A 3 -15.05 15.05 8.39
C THR A 3 -14.21 13.77 8.38
N CYS A 4 -14.83 12.62 8.64
CA CYS A 4 -14.15 11.33 8.59
C CYS A 4 -13.69 11.12 7.13
N CYS A 5 -12.38 11.16 6.88
CA CYS A 5 -11.83 10.81 5.58
C CYS A 5 -11.80 9.28 5.46
N LEU A 6 -12.53 8.75 4.46
CA LEU A 6 -12.40 7.36 4.06
C LEU A 6 -11.11 7.24 3.22
N ALA A 7 -9.99 7.13 3.92
CA ALA A 7 -8.66 6.99 3.33
C ALA A 7 -8.26 5.51 3.27
N HIS A 8 -7.45 5.19 2.27
CA HIS A 8 -6.75 3.92 2.18
C HIS A 8 -5.38 4.19 1.58
N SER A 9 -4.44 3.32 1.90
CA SER A 9 -3.12 3.33 1.29
C SER A 9 -2.49 1.98 1.50
N TRP A 10 -1.59 1.57 0.62
CA TRP A 10 -0.69 0.45 0.85
C TRP A 10 0.69 0.77 0.33
N VAL A 11 1.70 0.16 0.95
CA VAL A 11 3.08 0.28 0.50
C VAL A 11 3.29 -0.66 -0.69
N GLU A 12 3.70 -0.11 -1.81
CA GLU A 12 3.93 -0.86 -3.06
C GLU A 12 5.30 -1.53 -3.05
N ARG A 13 6.28 -0.86 -2.45
CA ARG A 13 7.66 -1.32 -2.42
C ARG A 13 8.42 -0.70 -1.26
N LEU A 14 9.26 -1.50 -0.64
CA LEU A 14 10.21 -1.09 0.38
C LEU A 14 11.63 -1.21 -0.17
N MET A 15 12.47 -0.24 0.13
CA MET A 15 13.89 -0.27 -0.20
C MET A 15 14.69 0.13 1.03
N ARG A 16 15.88 -0.44 1.20
CA ARG A 16 16.88 0.18 2.07
C ARG A 16 17.38 1.44 1.40
N ILE A 17 17.64 2.48 2.19
CA ILE A 17 18.16 3.75 1.70
C ILE A 17 19.40 4.12 2.52
N SER A 18 20.48 4.52 1.85
CA SER A 18 21.68 5.00 2.54
C SER A 18 21.49 6.43 3.03
N SER A 19 22.38 6.89 3.91
CA SER A 19 22.35 8.23 4.51
C SER A 19 22.44 9.38 3.49
N ASN A 20 22.92 9.12 2.27
CA ASN A 20 22.95 10.08 1.16
C ASN A 20 21.69 10.03 0.26
N GLY A 21 20.69 9.22 0.61
CA GLY A 21 19.44 9.10 -0.14
C GLY A 21 19.44 8.05 -1.27
N THR A 22 20.53 7.32 -1.47
CA THR A 22 20.59 6.27 -2.51
C THR A 22 19.87 5.00 -2.05
N MET A 23 19.02 4.43 -2.91
CA MET A 23 18.41 3.13 -2.65
C MET A 23 19.45 2.01 -2.80
N ILE A 24 19.51 1.08 -1.86
CA ILE A 24 20.53 0.01 -1.82
C ILE A 24 19.88 -1.37 -1.69
N GLY A 25 20.49 -2.36 -2.36
CA GLY A 25 20.04 -3.76 -2.31
C GLY A 25 18.76 -4.04 -3.10
N GLU A 26 18.17 -5.21 -2.84
CA GLU A 26 16.94 -5.67 -3.48
C GLU A 26 15.70 -5.07 -2.80
N PRO A 27 14.60 -4.87 -3.56
CA PRO A 27 13.33 -4.44 -3.01
C PRO A 27 12.71 -5.51 -2.11
N GLY A 28 11.90 -5.05 -1.16
CA GLY A 28 10.96 -5.90 -0.45
C GLY A 28 9.54 -5.40 -0.63
N PHE A 29 8.59 -6.27 -0.30
CA PHE A 29 7.17 -6.01 -0.49
C PHE A 29 6.40 -6.23 0.80
N ILE A 30 5.16 -5.76 0.85
CA ILE A 30 4.27 -6.06 1.96
C ILE A 30 3.74 -7.49 1.87
N ARG A 31 3.24 -8.02 3.00
CA ARG A 31 2.58 -9.33 3.03
C ARG A 31 1.40 -9.36 2.07
N GLY A 32 1.22 -10.47 1.34
CA GLY A 32 0.12 -10.61 0.39
C GLY A 32 0.12 -9.56 -0.72
N ALA A 33 1.29 -9.01 -1.08
CA ALA A 33 1.40 -8.08 -2.19
C ALA A 33 0.98 -8.75 -3.51
N VAL A 34 0.31 -7.97 -4.36
CA VAL A 34 -0.02 -8.32 -5.74
C VAL A 34 0.63 -7.28 -6.64
N ALA A 35 1.41 -7.72 -7.63
CA ALA A 35 2.10 -6.80 -8.52
C ALA A 35 1.10 -6.08 -9.44
N ARG A 36 1.28 -4.77 -9.66
CA ARG A 36 0.44 -4.00 -10.62
C ARG A 36 0.52 -4.48 -12.06
N SER A 37 1.60 -5.18 -12.42
CA SER A 37 1.76 -5.81 -13.73
C SER A 37 0.99 -7.13 -13.88
N ASP A 38 0.46 -7.67 -12.78
CA ASP A 38 -0.42 -8.84 -12.82
C ASP A 38 -1.74 -8.44 -13.50
N PRO A 39 -2.17 -9.12 -14.59
CA PRO A 39 -3.43 -8.84 -15.25
C PRO A 39 -4.67 -8.97 -14.34
N ALA A 40 -4.56 -9.71 -13.25
CA ALA A 40 -5.62 -9.88 -12.25
C ALA A 40 -5.57 -8.83 -11.13
N PHE A 41 -4.61 -7.90 -11.17
CA PHE A 41 -4.48 -6.87 -10.16
C PHE A 41 -5.71 -5.96 -10.13
N THR A 42 -6.25 -5.74 -8.93
CA THR A 42 -7.22 -4.69 -8.66
C THR A 42 -6.88 -4.02 -7.34
N ASP A 43 -7.11 -2.70 -7.24
CA ASP A 43 -6.86 -1.95 -6.00
C ASP A 43 -7.63 -2.54 -4.80
N PHE A 44 -8.79 -3.16 -5.03
CA PHE A 44 -9.57 -3.88 -4.03
C PHE A 44 -8.81 -5.02 -3.34
N GLN A 45 -7.82 -5.63 -3.99
CA GLN A 45 -7.00 -6.68 -3.39
C GLN A 45 -6.07 -6.10 -2.32
N MET A 46 -5.64 -4.85 -2.47
CA MET A 46 -4.69 -4.20 -1.56
C MET A 46 -5.36 -3.25 -0.55
N GLN A 47 -6.55 -2.74 -0.87
CA GLN A 47 -7.33 -1.85 -0.02
C GLN A 47 -7.86 -2.54 1.24
N ALA A 48 -7.77 -1.84 2.38
CA ALA A 48 -8.46 -2.15 3.63
C ALA A 48 -9.23 -0.91 4.10
N LEU A 49 -10.55 -1.04 4.28
CA LEU A 49 -11.40 0.05 4.76
C LEU A 49 -11.51 0.00 6.29
N LEU A 50 -11.07 1.06 6.95
CA LEU A 50 -11.16 1.20 8.41
C LEU A 50 -12.49 1.86 8.78
N LEU A 51 -13.54 1.05 8.89
CA LEU A 51 -14.91 1.53 9.14
C LEU A 51 -15.23 1.75 10.62
N SER A 52 -14.42 1.17 11.51
CA SER A 52 -14.51 1.35 12.96
C SER A 52 -13.14 1.07 13.59
N ASN A 53 -13.00 1.41 14.88
CA ASN A 53 -11.78 1.13 15.65
C ASN A 53 -11.57 -0.35 15.97
N GLU A 54 -12.53 -1.22 15.64
CA GLU A 54 -12.47 -2.66 15.90
C GLU A 54 -11.86 -3.42 14.72
N VAL A 55 -11.78 -2.79 13.55
CA VAL A 55 -11.19 -3.40 12.34
C VAL A 55 -9.66 -3.31 12.43
N PRO A 56 -8.92 -4.43 12.25
CA PRO A 56 -7.47 -4.39 12.19
C PRO A 56 -6.98 -3.45 11.09
N ILE A 57 -5.92 -2.69 11.39
CA ILE A 57 -5.31 -1.76 10.43
C ILE A 57 -4.77 -2.52 9.20
N CYS A 58 -4.20 -3.71 9.41
CA CYS A 58 -3.77 -4.59 8.33
C CYS A 58 -4.95 -5.39 7.78
N LYS A 59 -5.02 -5.55 6.47
CA LYS A 59 -6.01 -6.43 5.83
C LYS A 59 -5.83 -7.88 6.31
N THR A 60 -6.90 -8.67 6.29
CA THR A 60 -6.83 -10.11 6.58
C THR A 60 -5.78 -10.85 5.74
N ALA A 61 -5.64 -10.52 4.46
CA ALA A 61 -4.62 -11.10 3.58
C ALA A 61 -3.17 -10.74 3.98
N GLN A 62 -3.01 -9.67 4.76
CA GLN A 62 -1.75 -9.18 5.31
C GLN A 62 -1.53 -9.63 6.76
N ALA A 63 -2.46 -10.39 7.34
CA ALA A 63 -2.32 -10.92 8.70
C ALA A 63 -1.35 -12.11 8.76
N THR A 64 -1.11 -12.77 7.62
CA THR A 64 -0.20 -13.90 7.49
C THR A 64 1.00 -13.52 6.61
N GLY A 65 2.17 -14.11 6.89
CA GLY A 65 3.41 -13.89 6.14
C GLY A 65 3.43 -14.57 4.76
N ASN A 66 2.37 -14.41 3.97
CA ASN A 66 2.25 -14.98 2.64
C ASN A 66 3.04 -14.14 1.63
N TYR A 67 4.32 -14.43 1.47
CA TYR A 67 5.21 -13.86 0.47
C TYR A 67 5.44 -14.85 -0.66
N THR A 68 5.68 -14.35 -1.86
CA THR A 68 6.11 -15.19 -3.00
C THR A 68 7.61 -14.98 -3.25
N THR A 69 8.19 -15.85 -4.08
CA THR A 69 9.59 -15.70 -4.53
C THR A 69 9.80 -14.43 -5.33
N GLU A 70 8.79 -13.96 -6.05
CA GLU A 70 8.81 -12.76 -6.88
C GLU A 70 8.60 -11.49 -6.06
N LEU A 71 7.85 -11.58 -4.95
CA LEU A 71 7.54 -10.47 -4.05
C LEU A 71 7.99 -10.80 -2.62
N PRO A 72 9.32 -10.89 -2.36
CA PRO A 72 9.85 -11.30 -1.08
C PRO A 72 9.75 -10.19 -0.01
N PRO A 73 9.88 -10.54 1.29
CA PRO A 73 10.04 -9.54 2.35
C PRO A 73 11.38 -8.80 2.20
N LEU A 74 11.41 -7.53 2.65
CA LEU A 74 12.66 -6.77 2.70
C LEU A 74 13.63 -7.40 3.71
N GLN A 75 14.87 -7.63 3.29
CA GLN A 75 15.96 -7.96 4.21
C GLN A 75 16.74 -6.69 4.55
N ALA A 76 16.83 -6.35 5.84
CA ALA A 76 17.55 -5.18 6.33
C ALA A 76 18.20 -5.48 7.68
N TYR A 77 19.27 -4.75 7.99
CA TYR A 77 19.95 -4.82 9.28
C TYR A 77 19.36 -3.81 10.27
N PRO A 78 19.44 -4.08 11.58
CA PRO A 78 19.10 -3.08 12.59
C PRO A 78 19.87 -1.77 12.36
N GLY A 79 19.16 -0.65 12.31
CA GLY A 79 19.73 0.68 12.07
C GLY A 79 19.76 1.14 10.60
N ASP A 80 19.38 0.28 9.65
CA ASP A 80 19.18 0.72 8.26
C ASP A 80 18.01 1.72 8.16
N PHE A 81 18.14 2.69 7.26
CA PHE A 81 17.01 3.52 6.85
C PHE A 81 16.20 2.78 5.79
N ILE A 82 14.86 2.86 5.89
CA ILE A 82 13.93 2.21 4.96
C ILE A 82 13.09 3.28 4.27
N ALA A 83 13.06 3.24 2.94
CA ALA A 83 12.15 4.03 2.12
C ALA A 83 10.91 3.20 1.77
N LEU A 84 9.73 3.79 1.99
CA LEU A 84 8.43 3.20 1.66
C LEU A 84 7.87 3.95 0.45
N GLN A 85 7.65 3.24 -0.64
CA GLN A 85 7.07 3.78 -1.86
C GLN A 85 5.57 3.49 -1.91
N TYR A 86 4.80 4.53 -2.16
CA TYR A 86 3.37 4.48 -2.43
C TYR A 86 3.16 4.92 -3.89
N GLN A 87 2.38 4.17 -4.67
CA GLN A 87 2.00 4.56 -6.03
C GLN A 87 0.54 4.98 -6.12
N GLU A 88 -0.28 4.53 -5.18
CA GLU A 88 -1.63 5.03 -4.99
C GLU A 88 -1.57 6.23 -4.03
N ASN A 89 -1.96 7.39 -4.53
CA ASN A 89 -2.20 8.54 -3.66
C ASN A 89 -3.57 8.31 -3.04
N GLY A 90 -3.62 7.93 -1.76
CA GLY A 90 -4.84 7.67 -0.98
C GLY A 90 -5.81 8.85 -0.87
N HIS A 91 -6.35 9.29 -2.01
CA HIS A 91 -7.03 10.54 -2.33
C HIS A 91 -6.16 11.80 -2.51
N VAL A 92 -6.13 12.31 -3.75
CA VAL A 92 -6.16 13.76 -4.04
C VAL A 92 -7.56 14.14 -4.52
N THR A 93 -8.10 15.16 -3.86
CA THR A 93 -9.49 15.62 -3.86
C THR A 93 -9.88 16.32 -5.17
N LEU A 94 -10.65 15.66 -6.05
CA LEU A 94 -11.67 16.32 -6.89
C LEU A 94 -12.80 15.31 -7.18
N LEU A 95 -13.81 15.26 -6.30
CA LEU A 95 -15.05 14.49 -6.51
C LEU A 95 -15.74 14.79 -7.85
N GLN A 96 -15.51 15.98 -8.41
CA GLN A 96 -16.16 16.48 -9.62
C GLN A 96 -15.45 16.08 -10.93
N ASN A 97 -14.23 15.53 -10.87
CA ASN A 97 -13.42 15.32 -12.08
C ASN A 97 -13.61 13.94 -12.73
N THR A 98 -14.44 13.07 -12.16
CA THR A 98 -14.68 11.73 -12.70
C THR A 98 -16.16 11.37 -12.51
N GLN A 99 -16.87 11.18 -13.61
CA GLN A 99 -18.33 10.95 -13.67
C GLN A 99 -18.78 9.69 -12.88
N GLN A 100 -17.85 8.80 -12.55
CA GLN A 100 -18.08 7.55 -11.81
C GLN A 100 -17.72 7.63 -10.32
N LYS A 101 -17.28 8.81 -9.82
CA LYS A 101 -16.79 9.03 -8.44
C LYS A 101 -17.88 9.60 -7.52
N GLY A 102 -19.13 9.15 -7.68
CA GLY A 102 -20.27 9.59 -6.85
C GLY A 102 -20.19 9.13 -5.39
N SER A 103 -19.33 8.15 -5.11
CA SER A 103 -18.97 7.70 -3.76
C SER A 103 -17.47 7.37 -3.69
N SER A 104 -16.89 7.50 -2.50
CA SER A 104 -15.49 7.13 -2.24
C SER A 104 -15.29 5.62 -2.36
N GLY A 105 -14.13 5.21 -2.90
CA GLY A 105 -13.62 3.85 -2.65
C GLY A 105 -12.90 3.20 -3.81
N ASN A 106 -13.16 3.58 -5.06
CA ASN A 106 -12.69 2.80 -6.19
C ASN A 106 -11.98 3.69 -7.21
N VAL A 107 -10.73 3.34 -7.51
CA VAL A 107 -10.06 3.75 -8.74
C VAL A 107 -10.16 2.55 -9.68
N TYR A 108 -10.77 2.74 -10.85
CA TYR A 108 -10.86 1.73 -11.90
C TYR A 108 -9.67 1.87 -12.85
#